data_AF-A0AAE9DQ21-F1
#
_entry.id   AF-A0AAE9DQ21-F1
#
_cell.length_a   1.000
_cell.length_b   1.000
_cell.length_c   1.000
_cell.angle_alpha   90.00
_cell.angle_beta   90.00
_cell.angle_gamma   90.00
#
_symmetry.space_group_name_H-M   'P 1'
#
loop_
_entity.id
_entity.type
_entity.pdbx_description
1 polymer ?
#
loop_
_entity_poly.entity_id
_entity_poly.type
_entity_poly.pdbx_seq_one_letter_code
_entity_poly.pdbx_strand_id
1 'polypeptide(L)'
;MREDVLLRFLAIFLFFHPIFCSTALKTCKSFWVSNRPSQDCSSLSLQEPPPLLPNVLSLSVSNNSIFRISNFPPDYSRLQSLRLDQCQLEKLEFEALSVFEQLKELDVSRNSLTKLIIPRNLVSLRVLNLAFNSFSYVPDMSHLESLRLVDLSHNRLISVRPRMLPFNLEVVRLSANRFTHLSPWPFLHKLQELDVTFNDLECDCSLWHFVTWAEKLALFDSTMLPCRRPSELRKSPIDGTTVCGPTVVSSSAESVVVSLEDSHTMCCTALATPPPQLFWQLNGKNISNGLSQKHLSDSGKVEFCLEIRKIQLKDMGKYRCVASLAGLNSSKEFHVERDKIPIVLNSAEGMVIYCQITICAFLGVCCFISCCVLRSGGRGKTRPNREFLHTKVMEIPRDSCEYCCDMGNVEVGDGDEDDDVASRECDDWGDAETAAVRQYLQWRAMHQDQHKCKFKGV
;
A
#
# COMPACT_ATOMS: atom_id res chain seq x y z
N MET A 1 48.67 59.15 53.10
CA MET A 1 49.89 59.68 52.48
C MET A 1 50.74 58.49 52.07
N ARG A 2 51.19 58.32 50.84
CA ARG A 2 51.03 59.11 49.61
C ARG A 2 51.67 58.24 48.51
N GLU A 3 51.01 58.21 47.36
CA GLU A 3 51.58 58.18 46.00
C GLU A 3 53.01 57.62 45.84
N ASP A 4 53.16 56.45 45.19
CA ASP A 4 54.29 56.15 44.26
C ASP A 4 54.23 54.75 43.62
N VAL A 5 53.07 54.31 43.12
CA VAL A 5 52.95 53.07 42.30
C VAL A 5 52.39 53.34 40.89
N LEU A 6 52.14 54.60 40.54
CA LEU A 6 51.42 54.97 39.32
C LEU A 6 52.30 55.33 38.10
N LEU A 7 53.63 55.18 38.15
CA LEU A 7 54.51 55.65 37.08
C LEU A 7 55.34 54.60 36.32
N ARG A 8 55.05 53.29 36.44
CA ARG A 8 55.75 52.24 35.66
C ARG A 8 54.85 51.29 34.85
N PHE A 9 53.61 51.68 34.57
CA PHE A 9 52.70 50.94 33.68
C PHE A 9 52.22 51.73 32.46
N LEU A 10 52.86 52.86 32.13
CA LEU A 10 52.42 53.78 31.05
C LEU A 10 53.26 53.75 29.76
N ALA A 11 54.05 52.70 29.51
CA ALA A 11 54.97 52.71 28.36
C ALA A 11 55.06 51.41 27.53
N ILE A 12 54.05 50.53 27.51
CA ILE A 12 54.01 49.38 26.59
C ILE A 12 52.57 49.09 26.10
N PHE A 13 51.85 50.11 25.61
CA PHE A 13 50.54 49.93 24.96
C PHE A 13 50.33 50.87 23.75
N LEU A 14 51.37 51.12 22.95
CA LEU A 14 51.27 51.99 21.76
C LEU A 14 51.78 51.39 20.45
N PHE A 15 51.82 50.05 20.30
CA PHE A 15 52.04 49.42 18.98
C PHE A 15 51.27 48.10 18.77
N PHE A 16 50.02 48.05 19.22
CA PHE A 16 49.04 47.19 18.56
C PHE A 16 48.00 48.10 17.92
N HIS A 17 48.30 48.56 16.70
CA HIS A 17 47.20 48.90 15.80
C HIS A 17 46.38 47.61 15.67
N PRO A 18 45.09 47.59 16.08
CA PRO A 18 44.23 46.54 15.56
C PRO A 18 44.33 46.70 14.05
N ILE A 19 44.85 45.68 13.38
CA ILE A 19 44.54 45.45 11.99
C ILE A 19 43.03 45.25 12.02
N PHE A 20 42.29 46.37 11.93
CA PHE A 20 40.94 46.37 11.42
C PHE A 20 41.12 45.79 10.03
N CYS A 21 40.96 44.46 9.93
CA CYS A 21 40.54 43.85 8.70
C CYS A 21 39.30 44.66 8.34
N SER A 22 39.42 45.55 7.36
CA SER A 22 38.28 46.32 6.88
C SER A 22 37.24 45.26 6.53
N THR A 23 36.18 45.16 7.33
CA THR A 23 35.00 44.42 6.92
C THR A 23 34.59 45.12 5.64
N ALA A 24 34.87 44.50 4.49
CA ALA A 24 34.45 45.02 3.21
C ALA A 24 32.97 45.41 3.37
N LEU A 25 32.62 46.66 3.09
CA LEU A 25 31.23 47.11 3.15
C LEU A 25 30.43 46.09 2.36
N LYS A 26 29.57 45.34 3.03
CA LYS A 26 28.79 44.31 2.36
C LYS A 26 27.73 45.04 1.54
N THR A 27 27.98 45.20 0.25
CA THR A 27 27.02 45.78 -0.70
C THR A 27 26.29 44.68 -1.45
N CYS A 28 25.14 45.03 -2.02
CA CYS A 28 24.47 44.16 -2.98
C CYS A 28 25.41 43.82 -4.14
N LYS A 29 25.32 42.58 -4.63
CA LYS A 29 26.10 42.07 -5.76
C LYS A 29 25.21 41.93 -6.99
N SER A 30 25.72 42.32 -8.15
CA SER A 30 25.08 42.05 -9.44
C SER A 30 25.60 40.75 -10.05
N PHE A 31 24.72 39.94 -10.62
CA PHE A 31 25.06 38.68 -11.27
C PHE A 31 23.99 38.29 -12.29
N TRP A 32 24.13 37.13 -12.92
CA TRP A 32 23.17 36.61 -13.90
C TRP A 32 22.71 35.22 -13.47
N VAL A 33 21.39 34.99 -13.46
CA VAL A 33 20.79 33.67 -13.25
C VAL A 33 20.06 33.29 -14.52
N SER A 34 20.53 32.28 -15.26
CA SER A 34 19.89 31.83 -16.50
C SER A 34 19.60 32.97 -17.49
N ASN A 35 20.60 33.82 -17.75
CA ASN A 35 20.49 35.03 -18.57
C ASN A 35 19.52 36.11 -18.05
N ARG A 36 19.15 36.08 -16.76
CA ARG A 36 18.38 37.12 -16.08
C ARG A 36 19.31 38.01 -15.25
N PRO A 37 19.38 39.34 -15.50
CA PRO A 37 20.15 40.26 -14.67
C PRO A 37 19.57 40.27 -13.24
N SER A 38 20.43 39.99 -12.27
CA SER A 38 20.05 39.65 -10.90
C SER A 38 20.85 40.47 -9.89
N GLN A 39 20.21 40.82 -8.78
CA GLN A 39 20.81 41.53 -7.65
C GLN A 39 20.65 40.70 -6.37
N ASP A 40 21.77 40.39 -5.73
CA ASP A 40 21.84 39.65 -4.47
C ASP A 40 22.24 40.60 -3.34
N CYS A 41 21.30 40.81 -2.44
CA CYS A 41 21.43 41.61 -1.23
C CYS A 41 21.22 40.73 0.03
N SER A 42 21.48 39.43 -0.06
CA SER A 42 21.27 38.50 1.04
C SER A 42 22.28 38.68 2.18
N SER A 43 21.86 38.40 3.41
CA SER A 43 22.73 38.41 4.60
C SER A 43 23.45 39.74 4.85
N LEU A 44 22.77 40.86 4.55
CA LEU A 44 23.26 42.23 4.70
C LEU A 44 22.67 42.94 5.93
N SER A 45 21.86 42.24 6.73
CA SER A 45 21.14 42.80 7.88
C SER A 45 20.23 43.98 7.51
N LEU A 46 19.64 43.92 6.32
CA LEU A 46 18.68 44.92 5.86
C LEU A 46 17.41 44.89 6.69
N GLN A 47 16.88 46.07 7.00
CA GLN A 47 15.58 46.25 7.67
C GLN A 47 14.46 46.61 6.69
N GLU A 48 14.83 46.97 5.46
CA GLU A 48 13.92 47.34 4.38
C GLU A 48 14.46 46.87 3.01
N PRO A 49 13.59 46.74 1.99
CA PRO A 49 14.03 46.43 0.64
C PRO A 49 14.99 47.49 0.07
N PRO A 50 16.11 47.09 -0.57
CA PRO A 50 17.11 48.02 -1.08
C PRO A 50 16.71 48.65 -2.42
N PRO A 51 17.34 49.74 -2.87
CA PRO A 51 17.15 50.24 -4.23
C PRO A 51 17.64 49.21 -5.27
N LEU A 52 17.00 49.19 -6.45
CA LEU A 52 17.40 48.33 -7.56
C LEU A 52 18.58 48.91 -8.33
N LEU A 53 19.50 48.04 -8.74
CA LEU A 53 20.49 48.34 -9.75
C LEU A 53 19.82 48.42 -11.14
N PRO A 54 20.41 49.13 -12.12
CA PRO A 54 19.83 49.26 -13.45
C PRO A 54 19.58 47.91 -14.13
N ASN A 55 18.42 47.78 -14.79
CA ASN A 55 18.00 46.60 -15.57
C ASN A 55 17.85 45.28 -14.79
N VAL A 56 17.81 45.30 -13.46
CA VAL A 56 17.60 44.09 -12.65
C VAL A 56 16.20 43.53 -12.88
N LEU A 57 16.12 42.21 -13.08
CA LEU A 57 14.88 41.45 -13.24
C LEU A 57 14.71 40.40 -12.15
N SER A 58 15.73 40.13 -11.34
CA SER A 58 15.63 39.24 -10.17
C SER A 58 16.31 39.87 -8.97
N LEU A 59 15.59 39.95 -7.85
CA LEU A 59 16.11 40.46 -6.60
C LEU A 59 16.05 39.37 -5.52
N SER A 60 17.16 39.18 -4.81
CA SER A 60 17.21 38.39 -3.59
C SER A 60 17.61 39.27 -2.42
N VAL A 61 16.76 39.33 -1.42
CA VAL A 61 17.01 39.98 -0.12
C VAL A 61 16.93 38.96 1.01
N SER A 62 17.21 37.70 0.71
CA SER A 62 17.07 36.57 1.61
C SER A 62 17.95 36.71 2.86
N ASN A 63 17.55 36.11 3.97
CA ASN A 63 18.31 36.12 5.23
C ASN A 63 18.65 37.55 5.71
N ASN A 64 17.64 38.41 5.77
CA ASN A 64 17.72 39.77 6.35
C ASN A 64 16.72 39.91 7.50
N SER A 65 16.52 41.13 8.03
CA SER A 65 15.64 41.38 9.18
C SER A 65 14.51 42.33 8.80
N ILE A 66 13.72 41.93 7.79
CA ILE A 66 12.60 42.72 7.25
C ILE A 66 11.30 42.17 7.83
N PHE A 67 10.86 42.75 8.95
CA PHE A 67 9.69 42.28 9.70
C PHE A 67 8.35 42.55 9.01
N ARG A 68 8.24 43.65 8.25
CA ARG A 68 7.02 44.06 7.57
C ARG A 68 7.33 44.76 6.26
N ILE A 69 6.47 44.59 5.26
CA ILE A 69 6.55 45.32 4.01
C ILE A 69 5.16 45.86 3.67
N SER A 70 5.04 47.18 3.72
CA SER A 70 3.81 47.90 3.35
C SER A 70 3.76 48.20 1.87
N ASN A 71 4.89 48.61 1.28
CA ASN A 71 4.99 48.97 -0.13
C ASN A 71 6.39 48.65 -0.67
N PHE A 72 6.48 48.41 -1.97
CA PHE A 72 7.74 48.44 -2.73
C PHE A 72 7.75 49.69 -3.63
N PRO A 73 8.93 50.24 -3.97
CA PRO A 73 8.98 51.39 -4.86
C PRO A 73 8.59 51.01 -6.33
N PRO A 74 8.12 51.97 -7.14
CA PRO A 74 7.55 51.69 -8.48
C PRO A 74 8.51 51.04 -9.50
N ASP A 75 9.81 51.21 -9.31
CA ASP A 75 10.87 50.61 -10.15
C ASP A 75 10.91 49.08 -10.04
N TYR A 76 10.30 48.50 -9.01
CA TYR A 76 10.14 47.04 -8.84
C TYR A 76 9.14 46.42 -9.82
N SER A 77 8.32 47.21 -10.53
CA SER A 77 7.25 46.74 -11.43
C SER A 77 7.69 45.71 -12.46
N ARG A 78 8.94 45.81 -12.94
CA ARG A 78 9.53 44.93 -13.97
C ARG A 78 10.22 43.68 -13.43
N LEU A 79 10.32 43.53 -12.11
CA LEU A 79 10.92 42.33 -11.52
C LEU A 79 10.14 41.08 -11.92
N GLN A 80 10.89 40.06 -12.32
CA GLN A 80 10.37 38.75 -12.68
C GLN A 80 10.55 37.73 -11.55
N SER A 81 11.48 37.95 -10.63
CA SER A 81 11.71 37.07 -9.49
C SER A 81 12.10 37.86 -8.25
N LEU A 82 11.43 37.55 -7.14
CA LEU A 82 11.66 38.18 -5.86
C LEU A 82 11.80 37.11 -4.78
N ARG A 83 12.96 37.09 -4.12
CA ARG A 83 13.22 36.23 -2.96
C ARG A 83 13.34 37.05 -1.68
N LEU A 84 12.44 36.76 -0.76
CA LEU A 84 12.26 37.35 0.58
C LEU A 84 12.31 36.26 1.66
N ASP A 85 12.94 35.13 1.38
CA ASP A 85 13.00 34.00 2.31
C ASP A 85 13.92 34.29 3.50
N GLN A 86 13.59 33.74 4.68
CA GLN A 86 14.37 33.92 5.92
C GLN A 86 14.51 35.38 6.37
N CYS A 87 13.49 36.21 6.15
CA CYS A 87 13.51 37.64 6.50
C CYS A 87 12.86 37.98 7.85
N GLN A 88 12.32 37.00 8.57
CA GLN A 88 11.48 37.21 9.76
C GLN A 88 10.19 38.00 9.46
N LEU A 89 9.71 37.93 8.22
CA LEU A 89 8.55 38.69 7.75
C LEU A 89 7.26 38.20 8.43
N GLU A 90 6.58 39.08 9.15
CA GLU A 90 5.29 38.81 9.80
C GLU A 90 4.10 39.31 8.98
N LYS A 91 4.30 40.39 8.21
CA LYS A 91 3.25 41.03 7.42
C LYS A 91 3.75 41.48 6.05
N LEU A 92 3.09 41.00 5.01
CA LEU A 92 3.22 41.50 3.64
C LEU A 92 1.87 42.06 3.21
N GLU A 93 1.80 43.38 3.04
CA GLU A 93 0.54 44.06 2.72
C GLU A 93 0.14 43.84 1.25
N PHE A 94 -1.16 43.94 0.98
CA PHE A 94 -1.72 43.76 -0.36
C PHE A 94 -1.14 44.79 -1.35
N GLU A 95 -0.99 46.03 -0.87
CA GLU A 95 -0.46 47.17 -1.61
C GLU A 95 0.98 46.93 -2.03
N ALA A 96 1.80 46.28 -1.19
CA ALA A 96 3.17 45.91 -1.53
C ALA A 96 3.26 45.04 -2.79
N LEU A 97 2.40 44.03 -2.90
CA LEU A 97 2.40 43.13 -4.05
C LEU A 97 1.74 43.72 -5.30
N SER A 98 1.02 44.84 -5.16
CA SER A 98 0.28 45.45 -6.26
C SER A 98 1.17 46.16 -7.29
N VAL A 99 2.43 46.47 -6.94
CA VAL A 99 3.37 47.13 -7.86
C VAL A 99 3.89 46.22 -8.97
N PHE A 100 3.89 44.90 -8.77
CA PHE A 100 4.55 43.98 -9.68
C PHE A 100 3.66 43.63 -10.88
N GLU A 101 4.16 43.86 -12.09
CA GLU A 101 3.41 43.57 -13.33
C GLU A 101 3.94 42.31 -14.04
N GLN A 102 5.21 41.97 -13.82
CA GLN A 102 5.91 40.92 -14.57
C GLN A 102 6.44 39.78 -13.68
N LEU A 103 6.03 39.73 -12.41
CA LEU A 103 6.53 38.76 -11.45
C LEU A 103 6.11 37.34 -11.83
N LYS A 104 7.10 36.45 -11.95
CA LYS A 104 6.95 35.03 -12.30
C LYS A 104 7.27 34.14 -11.10
N GLU A 105 8.15 34.58 -10.21
CA GLU A 105 8.60 33.81 -9.05
C GLU A 105 8.53 34.70 -7.81
N LEU A 106 7.82 34.23 -6.79
CA LEU A 106 7.79 34.85 -5.47
C LEU A 106 8.15 33.80 -4.42
N ASP A 107 9.26 34.02 -3.73
CA ASP A 107 9.65 33.23 -2.57
C ASP A 107 9.57 34.07 -1.30
N VAL A 108 8.63 33.73 -0.42
CA VAL A 108 8.44 34.31 0.91
C VAL A 108 8.51 33.21 1.98
N SER A 109 9.18 32.11 1.69
CA SER A 109 9.31 30.97 2.60
C SER A 109 10.16 31.29 3.83
N ARG A 110 10.07 30.44 4.87
CA ARG A 110 10.86 30.57 6.11
C ARG A 110 10.67 31.94 6.76
N ASN A 111 9.42 32.38 6.86
CA ASN A 111 9.01 33.62 7.50
C ASN A 111 7.95 33.31 8.58
N SER A 112 7.28 34.34 9.10
CA SER A 112 6.25 34.22 10.13
C SER A 112 4.86 34.65 9.62
N LEU A 113 4.60 34.51 8.32
CA LEU A 113 3.33 34.90 7.73
C LEU A 113 2.21 33.99 8.20
N THR A 114 1.07 34.58 8.56
CA THR A 114 -0.16 33.85 8.92
C THR A 114 -1.26 34.01 7.87
N LYS A 115 -1.17 35.06 7.05
CA LYS A 115 -2.11 35.42 6.00
C LYS A 115 -1.35 36.12 4.87
N LEU A 116 -1.86 35.97 3.65
CA LEU A 116 -1.37 36.65 2.47
C LEU A 116 -2.56 36.86 1.54
N ILE A 117 -2.75 38.10 1.08
CA ILE A 117 -3.75 38.42 0.06
C ILE A 117 -2.97 38.66 -1.22
N ILE A 118 -3.26 37.87 -2.25
CA ILE A 118 -2.51 37.91 -3.50
C ILE A 118 -3.27 38.79 -4.50
N PRO A 119 -2.71 39.92 -4.95
CA PRO A 119 -3.36 40.80 -5.91
C PRO A 119 -3.66 40.14 -7.26
N ARG A 120 -4.68 40.65 -7.96
CA ARG A 120 -5.11 40.11 -9.25
C ARG A 120 -4.12 40.39 -10.39
N ASN A 121 -3.29 41.41 -10.28
CA ASN A 121 -2.29 41.78 -11.28
C ASN A 121 -1.14 40.77 -11.40
N LEU A 122 -0.94 39.86 -10.44
CA LEU A 122 0.10 38.83 -10.48
C LEU A 122 -0.23 37.67 -11.46
N VAL A 123 -0.84 37.98 -12.60
CA VAL A 123 -1.28 37.01 -13.62
C VAL A 123 -0.12 36.24 -14.27
N SER A 124 1.10 36.78 -14.20
CA SER A 124 2.31 36.15 -14.73
C SER A 124 2.99 35.19 -13.74
N LEU A 125 2.51 35.10 -12.50
CA LEU A 125 3.14 34.31 -11.45
C LEU A 125 3.07 32.82 -11.79
N ARG A 126 4.22 32.14 -11.76
CA ARG A 126 4.38 30.72 -12.08
C ARG A 126 4.79 29.90 -10.88
N VAL A 127 5.59 30.49 -9.99
CA VAL A 127 6.12 29.83 -8.80
C VAL A 127 5.81 30.69 -7.58
N LEU A 128 5.14 30.09 -6.60
CA LEU A 128 4.85 30.71 -5.32
C LEU A 128 5.31 29.80 -4.18
N ASN A 129 6.35 30.23 -3.47
CA ASN A 129 6.87 29.50 -2.33
C ASN A 129 6.48 30.20 -1.01
N LEU A 130 5.59 29.53 -0.26
CA LEU A 130 5.05 29.93 1.04
C LEU A 130 5.46 28.95 2.15
N ALA A 131 6.41 28.06 1.88
CA ALA A 131 6.83 27.02 2.81
C ALA A 131 7.39 27.60 4.12
N PHE A 132 7.33 26.83 5.20
CA PHE A 132 7.89 27.24 6.51
C PHE A 132 7.34 28.60 6.98
N ASN A 133 6.02 28.71 7.04
CA ASN A 133 5.31 29.86 7.58
C ASN A 133 4.32 29.38 8.66
N SER A 134 3.31 30.18 8.99
CA SER A 134 2.26 29.84 9.96
C SER A 134 0.85 29.98 9.38
N PHE A 135 0.66 29.64 8.10
CA PHE A 135 -0.65 29.68 7.46
C PHE A 135 -1.59 28.61 8.03
N SER A 136 -2.77 29.03 8.48
CA SER A 136 -3.87 28.13 8.88
C SER A 136 -4.85 27.84 7.75
N TYR A 137 -4.85 28.70 6.71
CA TYR A 137 -5.68 28.56 5.51
C TYR A 137 -4.86 28.90 4.28
N VAL A 138 -5.19 28.23 3.17
CA VAL A 138 -4.60 28.51 1.86
C VAL A 138 -5.05 29.90 1.38
N PRO A 139 -4.13 30.78 0.91
CA PRO A 139 -4.49 32.07 0.32
C PRO A 139 -5.28 31.88 -0.99
N ASP A 140 -6.11 32.85 -1.37
CA ASP A 140 -6.84 32.78 -2.64
C ASP A 140 -5.86 32.96 -3.80
N MET A 141 -5.72 31.90 -4.60
CA MET A 141 -4.87 31.84 -5.78
C MET A 141 -5.68 31.48 -7.03
N SER A 142 -7.01 31.47 -6.93
CA SER A 142 -7.91 31.03 -8.00
C SER A 142 -7.75 31.83 -9.30
N HIS A 143 -7.36 33.10 -9.18
CA HIS A 143 -7.12 34.02 -10.29
C HIS A 143 -5.72 33.92 -10.92
N LEU A 144 -4.81 33.11 -10.36
CA LEU A 144 -3.43 33.00 -10.83
C LEU A 144 -3.31 31.95 -11.95
N GLU A 145 -3.82 32.29 -13.14
CA GLU A 145 -3.92 31.34 -14.26
C GLU A 145 -2.57 30.81 -14.76
N SER A 146 -1.48 31.56 -14.57
CA SER A 146 -0.14 31.11 -14.96
C SER A 146 0.55 30.23 -13.91
N LEU A 147 -0.03 30.08 -12.72
CA LEU A 147 0.62 29.42 -11.58
C LEU A 147 0.79 27.92 -11.86
N ARG A 148 2.02 27.43 -11.70
CA ARG A 148 2.42 26.04 -11.95
C ARG A 148 2.83 25.33 -10.68
N LEU A 149 3.57 26.02 -9.82
CA LEU A 149 4.08 25.47 -8.58
C LEU A 149 3.60 26.32 -7.40
N VAL A 150 3.01 25.64 -6.43
CA VAL A 150 2.78 26.21 -5.10
C VAL A 150 3.39 25.31 -4.04
N ASP A 151 4.20 25.90 -3.19
CA ASP A 151 4.75 25.24 -2.00
C ASP A 151 4.17 25.85 -0.74
N LEU A 152 3.39 25.06 -0.02
CA LEU A 152 2.74 25.37 1.25
C LEU A 152 3.20 24.40 2.35
N SER A 153 4.32 23.70 2.15
CA SER A 153 4.88 22.77 3.13
C SER A 153 5.25 23.46 4.44
N HIS A 154 5.29 22.71 5.54
CA HIS A 154 5.66 23.23 6.86
C HIS A 154 4.81 24.44 7.29
N ASN A 155 3.49 24.29 7.24
CA ASN A 155 2.52 25.28 7.71
C ASN A 155 1.59 24.63 8.76
N ARG A 156 0.43 25.25 9.01
CA ARG A 156 -0.57 24.77 9.98
C ARG A 156 -1.93 24.52 9.31
N LEU A 157 -1.91 24.17 8.02
CA LEU A 157 -3.11 23.94 7.22
C LEU A 157 -3.84 22.68 7.69
N ILE A 158 -5.17 22.78 7.77
CA ILE A 158 -6.06 21.66 8.16
C ILE A 158 -6.96 21.20 7.00
N SER A 159 -7.20 22.06 6.02
CA SER A 159 -8.01 21.75 4.84
C SER A 159 -7.65 22.68 3.69
N VAL A 160 -7.88 22.20 2.46
CA VAL A 160 -7.79 22.99 1.24
C VAL A 160 -9.18 23.06 0.63
N ARG A 161 -9.70 24.28 0.43
CA ARG A 161 -10.93 24.45 -0.35
C ARG A 161 -10.55 24.42 -1.84
N PRO A 162 -11.09 23.50 -2.65
CA PRO A 162 -10.77 23.38 -4.08
C PRO A 162 -10.83 24.71 -4.84
N ARG A 163 -11.82 25.56 -4.53
CA ARG A 163 -12.04 26.87 -5.17
C ARG A 163 -10.89 27.87 -4.99
N MET A 164 -9.98 27.64 -4.05
CA MET A 164 -8.85 28.53 -3.78
C MET A 164 -7.63 28.22 -4.67
N LEU A 165 -7.63 27.08 -5.36
CA LEU A 165 -6.53 26.63 -6.21
C LEU A 165 -6.79 26.97 -7.69
N PRO A 166 -5.79 27.45 -8.44
CA PRO A 166 -5.89 27.61 -9.88
C PRO A 166 -5.79 26.27 -10.61
N PHE A 167 -6.45 26.14 -11.76
CA PHE A 167 -6.58 24.89 -12.51
C PHE A 167 -5.30 24.44 -13.25
N ASN A 168 -4.31 25.33 -13.41
CA ASN A 168 -3.10 25.10 -14.21
C ASN A 168 -1.90 24.58 -13.41
N LEU A 169 -2.11 24.22 -12.14
CA LEU A 169 -1.06 23.69 -11.25
C LEU A 169 -0.51 22.36 -11.78
N GLU A 170 0.81 22.26 -11.69
CA GLU A 170 1.62 21.09 -12.06
C GLU A 170 2.24 20.46 -10.79
N VAL A 171 2.60 21.29 -9.81
CA VAL A 171 3.23 20.85 -8.55
C VAL A 171 2.53 21.50 -7.36
N VAL A 172 2.06 20.67 -6.42
CA VAL A 172 1.45 21.10 -5.17
C VAL A 172 2.16 20.42 -4.00
N ARG A 173 2.83 21.22 -3.15
CA ARG A 173 3.47 20.71 -1.93
C ARG A 173 2.75 21.18 -0.69
N LEU A 174 2.33 20.22 0.11
CA LEU A 174 1.51 20.36 1.31
C LEU A 174 2.06 19.52 2.48
N SER A 175 3.30 19.05 2.36
CA SER A 175 3.93 18.25 3.40
C SER A 175 4.08 18.99 4.72
N ALA A 176 4.15 18.23 5.81
CA ALA A 176 4.31 18.78 7.16
C ALA A 176 3.25 19.85 7.51
N ASN A 177 1.99 19.52 7.25
CA ASN A 177 0.81 20.29 7.68
C ASN A 177 0.00 19.48 8.71
N ARG A 178 -1.29 19.79 8.87
CA ARG A 178 -2.19 19.14 9.84
C ARG A 178 -3.43 18.57 9.15
N PHE A 179 -3.30 18.13 7.90
CA PHE A 179 -4.40 17.49 7.18
C PHE A 179 -4.75 16.16 7.85
N THR A 180 -6.02 15.98 8.22
CA THR A 180 -6.57 14.69 8.64
C THR A 180 -7.29 14.00 7.49
N HIS A 181 -7.94 14.80 6.64
CA HIS A 181 -8.65 14.32 5.45
C HIS A 181 -8.32 15.22 4.26
N LEU A 182 -8.38 14.62 3.07
CA LEU A 182 -8.24 15.32 1.80
C LEU A 182 -9.35 14.86 0.88
N SER A 183 -9.73 15.74 -0.05
CA SER A 183 -10.67 15.44 -1.12
C SER A 183 -9.95 15.48 -2.47
N PRO A 184 -10.41 14.71 -3.46
CA PRO A 184 -9.82 14.74 -4.79
C PRO A 184 -9.99 16.11 -5.44
N TRP A 185 -9.02 16.50 -6.28
CA TRP A 185 -9.05 17.74 -7.05
C TRP A 185 -9.14 17.46 -8.55
N PRO A 186 -10.30 16.98 -9.05
CA PRO A 186 -10.44 16.49 -10.42
C PRO A 186 -10.22 17.58 -11.48
N PHE A 187 -10.29 18.86 -11.10
CA PHE A 187 -10.06 20.01 -11.98
C PHE A 187 -8.58 20.32 -12.23
N LEU A 188 -7.66 19.71 -11.46
CA LEU A 188 -6.21 19.90 -11.64
C LEU A 188 -5.66 18.91 -12.68
N HIS A 189 -6.07 19.08 -13.94
CA HIS A 189 -5.74 18.14 -15.03
C HIS A 189 -4.25 18.10 -15.41
N LYS A 190 -3.46 19.09 -14.97
CA LYS A 190 -2.03 19.20 -15.25
C LYS A 190 -1.14 18.76 -14.08
N LEU A 191 -1.75 18.33 -12.98
CA LEU A 191 -1.01 17.96 -11.78
C LEU A 191 -0.11 16.76 -12.05
N GLN A 192 1.17 16.89 -11.73
CA GLN A 192 2.20 15.87 -11.90
C GLN A 192 2.79 15.46 -10.57
N GLU A 193 2.86 16.38 -9.60
CA GLU A 193 3.43 16.15 -8.28
C GLU A 193 2.46 16.65 -7.20
N LEU A 194 2.13 15.75 -6.26
CA LEU A 194 1.40 16.09 -5.04
C LEU A 194 2.12 15.53 -3.83
N ASP A 195 2.74 16.41 -3.04
CA ASP A 195 3.37 16.01 -1.78
C ASP A 195 2.44 16.34 -0.59
N VAL A 196 1.89 15.30 0.04
CA VAL A 196 1.07 15.41 1.27
C VAL A 196 1.69 14.65 2.44
N THR A 197 2.99 14.35 2.37
CA THR A 197 3.71 13.60 3.41
C THR A 197 3.74 14.35 4.75
N PHE A 198 4.02 13.65 5.84
CA PHE A 198 4.10 14.25 7.19
C PHE A 198 2.84 15.02 7.62
N ASN A 199 1.67 14.57 7.18
CA ASN A 199 0.37 15.02 7.68
C ASN A 199 -0.21 14.04 8.71
N ASP A 200 -1.33 14.42 9.30
CA ASP A 200 -2.03 13.67 10.34
C ASP A 200 -3.20 12.85 9.77
N LEU A 201 -2.99 12.23 8.60
CA LEU A 201 -4.03 11.57 7.82
C LEU A 201 -4.74 10.47 8.62
N GLU A 202 -6.07 10.53 8.60
CA GLU A 202 -6.98 9.60 9.23
C GLU A 202 -7.51 8.63 8.17
N CYS A 203 -7.23 7.36 8.38
CA CYS A 203 -7.55 6.27 7.47
C CYS A 203 -8.95 5.75 7.77
N ASP A 204 -9.93 6.44 7.20
CA ASP A 204 -11.33 6.10 7.23
C ASP A 204 -11.94 6.15 5.82
N CYS A 205 -13.17 5.66 5.66
CA CYS A 205 -13.82 5.64 4.34
C CYS A 205 -13.94 7.01 3.66
N SER A 206 -13.83 8.13 4.40
CA SER A 206 -13.91 9.45 3.79
C SER A 206 -12.68 9.79 2.94
N LEU A 207 -11.52 9.20 3.25
CA LEU A 207 -10.28 9.39 2.49
C LEU A 207 -10.24 8.54 1.20
N TRP A 208 -11.16 7.57 1.04
CA TRP A 208 -11.17 6.63 -0.09
C TRP A 208 -11.16 7.30 -1.46
N HIS A 209 -12.01 8.33 -1.64
CA HIS A 209 -12.09 9.06 -2.91
C HIS A 209 -10.81 9.83 -3.25
N PHE A 210 -10.07 10.30 -2.25
CA PHE A 210 -8.80 10.99 -2.46
C PHE A 210 -7.70 10.00 -2.85
N VAL A 211 -7.58 8.88 -2.13
CA VAL A 211 -6.57 7.85 -2.39
C VAL A 211 -6.74 7.27 -3.77
N THR A 212 -7.95 6.84 -4.12
CA THR A 212 -8.26 6.27 -5.44
C THR A 212 -8.02 7.24 -6.59
N TRP A 213 -8.31 8.54 -6.39
CA TRP A 213 -8.00 9.58 -7.38
C TRP A 213 -6.50 9.77 -7.56
N ALA A 214 -5.74 9.83 -6.47
CA ALA A 214 -4.31 10.07 -6.52
C ALA A 214 -3.52 8.86 -7.04
N GLU A 215 -3.91 7.63 -6.66
CA GLU A 215 -3.37 6.38 -7.21
C GLU A 215 -3.60 6.30 -8.73
N LYS A 216 -4.82 6.63 -9.19
CA LYS A 216 -5.15 6.64 -10.64
C LYS A 216 -4.27 7.59 -11.44
N LEU A 217 -3.83 8.68 -10.83
CA LEU A 217 -2.95 9.68 -11.44
C LEU A 217 -1.46 9.42 -11.16
N ALA A 218 -1.11 8.33 -10.46
CA ALA A 218 0.25 8.01 -10.04
C ALA A 218 0.94 9.16 -9.27
N LEU A 219 0.18 9.90 -8.46
CA LEU A 219 0.67 11.10 -7.76
C LEU A 219 1.51 10.79 -6.52
N PHE A 220 1.40 9.59 -5.96
CA PHE A 220 2.22 9.14 -4.84
C PHE A 220 2.38 7.61 -4.83
N ASP A 221 3.39 7.15 -4.10
CA ASP A 221 3.56 5.75 -3.71
C ASP A 221 2.90 5.53 -2.34
N SER A 222 2.00 4.53 -2.24
CA SER A 222 1.24 4.23 -1.02
C SER A 222 2.15 3.87 0.17
N THR A 223 3.38 3.44 -0.09
CA THR A 223 4.39 3.18 0.95
C THR A 223 4.95 4.47 1.58
N MET A 224 4.86 5.62 0.89
CA MET A 224 5.35 6.91 1.37
C MET A 224 4.34 7.67 2.23
N LEU A 225 3.08 7.22 2.26
CA LEU A 225 1.97 7.87 2.95
C LEU A 225 1.36 6.94 3.99
N PRO A 226 1.97 6.81 5.19
CA PRO A 226 1.39 5.98 6.23
C PRO A 226 0.21 6.66 6.92
N CYS A 227 -0.78 5.84 7.29
CA CYS A 227 -1.85 6.20 8.21
C CYS A 227 -1.29 6.73 9.53
N ARG A 228 -1.85 7.85 10.01
CA ARG A 228 -1.51 8.42 11.32
C ARG A 228 -2.59 8.14 12.36
N ARG A 229 -3.84 8.13 11.92
CA ARG A 229 -5.01 7.71 12.70
C ARG A 229 -5.84 6.69 11.91
N PRO A 230 -6.65 5.85 12.59
CA PRO A 230 -6.64 5.63 14.03
C PRO A 230 -5.32 4.98 14.51
N SER A 231 -5.12 4.89 15.83
CA SER A 231 -3.86 4.37 16.41
C SER A 231 -3.51 2.94 15.98
N GLU A 232 -4.54 2.15 15.69
CA GLU A 232 -4.48 0.75 15.28
C GLU A 232 -3.96 0.59 13.85
N LEU A 233 -4.18 1.59 13.00
CA LEU A 233 -3.65 1.64 11.63
C LEU A 233 -2.38 2.50 11.54
N ARG A 234 -1.81 2.95 12.66
CA ARG A 234 -0.65 3.83 12.62
C ARG A 234 0.52 3.14 11.93
N LYS A 235 1.08 3.78 10.91
CA LYS A 235 2.14 3.27 10.00
C LYS A 235 1.67 2.29 8.93
N SER A 236 0.39 1.88 8.91
CA SER A 236 -0.15 1.13 7.80
C SER A 236 -0.13 1.96 6.52
N PRO A 237 0.08 1.35 5.33
CA PRO A 237 0.05 2.08 4.07
C PRO A 237 -1.34 2.68 3.82
N ILE A 238 -1.39 3.86 3.22
CA ILE A 238 -2.65 4.45 2.73
C ILE A 238 -2.93 3.85 1.35
N ASP A 239 -3.82 2.85 1.35
CA ASP A 239 -4.39 2.27 0.13
C ASP A 239 -5.93 2.16 0.27
N GLY A 240 -6.61 1.87 -0.83
CA GLY A 240 -8.08 1.77 -0.84
C GLY A 240 -8.64 0.73 0.15
N THR A 241 -7.91 -0.35 0.45
CA THR A 241 -8.35 -1.42 1.36
C THR A 241 -8.13 -1.06 2.83
N THR A 242 -7.05 -0.37 3.16
CA THR A 242 -6.73 0.08 4.52
C THR A 242 -7.66 1.21 4.95
N VAL A 243 -8.06 2.05 3.99
CA VAL A 243 -8.87 3.23 4.24
C VAL A 243 -10.36 2.91 4.32
N CYS A 244 -10.90 2.02 3.48
CA CYS A 244 -12.34 1.70 3.49
C CYS A 244 -12.69 0.21 3.48
N GLY A 245 -11.71 -0.68 3.69
CA GLY A 245 -11.93 -2.11 3.83
C GLY A 245 -11.94 -2.55 5.30
N PRO A 246 -12.89 -3.40 5.73
CA PRO A 246 -12.85 -3.94 7.06
C PRO A 246 -11.72 -4.96 7.19
N THR A 247 -10.99 -4.92 8.29
CA THR A 247 -10.02 -5.95 8.65
C THR A 247 -10.62 -6.83 9.73
N VAL A 248 -10.58 -8.16 9.57
CA VAL A 248 -11.11 -9.11 10.57
C VAL A 248 -9.97 -9.96 11.12
N VAL A 249 -9.83 -9.96 12.43
CA VAL A 249 -8.90 -10.80 13.18
C VAL A 249 -9.65 -11.64 14.22
N SER A 250 -9.05 -12.74 14.64
CA SER A 250 -9.58 -13.57 15.72
C SER A 250 -8.46 -14.14 16.56
N SER A 251 -8.70 -14.27 17.86
CA SER A 251 -7.86 -15.01 18.80
C SER A 251 -8.33 -16.45 19.00
N SER A 252 -9.52 -16.81 18.51
CA SER A 252 -10.04 -18.18 18.55
C SER A 252 -9.32 -19.05 17.51
N ALA A 253 -9.10 -20.33 17.84
CA ALA A 253 -8.46 -21.28 16.93
C ALA A 253 -9.32 -21.57 15.69
N GLU A 254 -8.69 -21.68 14.52
CA GLU A 254 -9.39 -21.87 13.23
C GLU A 254 -10.04 -23.25 13.08
N SER A 255 -9.53 -24.28 13.75
CA SER A 255 -10.14 -25.60 13.81
C SER A 255 -10.15 -26.05 15.26
N VAL A 256 -11.33 -26.45 15.75
CA VAL A 256 -11.53 -26.89 17.12
C VAL A 256 -12.32 -28.18 17.13
N VAL A 257 -11.79 -29.16 17.85
CA VAL A 257 -12.49 -30.39 18.17
C VAL A 257 -13.25 -30.19 19.48
N VAL A 258 -14.55 -30.46 19.48
CA VAL A 258 -15.45 -30.24 20.62
C VAL A 258 -16.20 -31.51 21.00
N SER A 259 -16.48 -31.68 22.29
CA SER A 259 -17.35 -32.74 22.81
C SER A 259 -18.81 -32.25 22.86
N LEU A 260 -19.76 -33.19 22.82
CA LEU A 260 -21.18 -32.86 22.98
C LEU A 260 -21.49 -32.37 24.41
N GLU A 261 -22.52 -31.55 24.56
CA GLU A 261 -22.94 -30.91 25.83
C GLU A 261 -21.95 -29.89 26.44
N ASP A 262 -20.72 -29.80 25.94
CA ASP A 262 -19.78 -28.74 26.29
C ASP A 262 -20.25 -27.37 25.77
N SER A 263 -19.64 -26.31 26.27
CA SER A 263 -19.78 -24.96 25.72
C SER A 263 -18.55 -24.55 24.92
N HIS A 264 -18.77 -23.81 23.84
CA HIS A 264 -17.70 -23.25 23.02
C HIS A 264 -18.01 -21.81 22.64
N THR A 265 -16.99 -20.96 22.60
CA THR A 265 -17.14 -19.55 22.21
C THR A 265 -16.11 -19.20 21.16
N MET A 266 -16.58 -18.63 20.05
CA MET A 266 -15.74 -18.09 18.99
C MET A 266 -15.94 -16.59 18.93
N CYS A 267 -14.86 -15.82 18.85
CA CYS A 267 -14.91 -14.36 18.76
C CYS A 267 -14.14 -13.88 17.53
N CYS A 268 -14.69 -12.88 16.86
CA CYS A 268 -13.97 -12.11 15.85
C CYS A 268 -13.96 -10.64 16.24
N THR A 269 -12.90 -9.94 15.87
CA THR A 269 -12.79 -8.50 16.02
C THR A 269 -12.57 -7.90 14.64
N ALA A 270 -13.40 -6.95 14.25
CA ALA A 270 -13.22 -6.19 13.03
C ALA A 270 -12.82 -4.74 13.33
N LEU A 271 -12.02 -4.16 12.44
CA LEU A 271 -11.62 -2.76 12.48
C LEU A 271 -11.89 -2.12 11.12
N ALA A 272 -12.68 -1.05 11.14
CA ALA A 272 -12.90 -0.14 10.02
C ALA A 272 -13.52 1.17 10.55
N THR A 273 -13.35 2.27 9.83
CA THR A 273 -13.98 3.55 10.20
C THR A 273 -14.80 4.05 8.99
N PRO A 274 -16.15 4.16 9.08
CA PRO A 274 -17.01 3.84 10.22
C PRO A 274 -17.04 2.34 10.56
N PRO A 275 -17.54 1.96 11.77
CA PRO A 275 -17.60 0.56 12.18
C PRO A 275 -18.31 -0.32 11.14
N PRO A 276 -17.77 -1.51 10.81
CA PRO A 276 -18.35 -2.38 9.81
C PRO A 276 -19.55 -3.17 10.35
N GLN A 277 -20.42 -3.64 9.47
CA GLN A 277 -21.50 -4.56 9.85
C GLN A 277 -20.95 -5.97 10.01
N LEU A 278 -21.12 -6.54 11.20
CA LEU A 278 -20.70 -7.92 11.53
C LEU A 278 -21.87 -8.91 11.51
N PHE A 279 -21.63 -10.10 10.98
CA PHE A 279 -22.56 -11.23 11.04
C PHE A 279 -21.84 -12.58 11.03
N TRP A 280 -22.45 -13.57 11.70
CA TRP A 280 -22.04 -14.97 11.71
C TRP A 280 -22.82 -15.78 10.67
N GLN A 281 -22.13 -16.67 9.98
CA GLN A 281 -22.69 -17.69 9.12
C GLN A 281 -22.29 -19.09 9.59
N LEU A 282 -23.23 -20.02 9.59
CA LEU A 282 -22.98 -21.46 9.74
C LEU A 282 -23.34 -22.15 8.42
N ASN A 283 -22.37 -22.77 7.77
CA ASN A 283 -22.53 -23.43 6.46
C ASN A 283 -23.22 -22.50 5.44
N GLY A 284 -22.88 -21.20 5.48
CA GLY A 284 -23.44 -20.15 4.63
C GLY A 284 -24.74 -19.49 5.13
N LYS A 285 -25.41 -20.04 6.15
CA LYS A 285 -26.66 -19.48 6.70
C LYS A 285 -26.39 -18.49 7.83
N ASN A 286 -27.02 -17.32 7.79
CA ASN A 286 -26.90 -16.31 8.85
C ASN A 286 -27.48 -16.83 10.18
N ILE A 287 -26.68 -16.76 11.24
CA ILE A 287 -27.03 -17.17 12.62
C ILE A 287 -26.84 -16.04 13.65
N SER A 288 -26.79 -14.79 13.19
CA SER A 288 -26.47 -13.62 14.04
C SER A 288 -27.62 -13.16 14.93
N ASN A 289 -28.79 -13.75 14.79
CA ASN A 289 -30.01 -13.21 15.38
C ASN A 289 -29.99 -13.35 16.91
N GLY A 290 -30.20 -12.23 17.62
CA GLY A 290 -30.15 -12.20 19.10
C GLY A 290 -28.74 -12.16 19.71
N LEU A 291 -27.69 -12.10 18.88
CA LEU A 291 -26.31 -11.89 19.36
C LEU A 291 -26.02 -10.38 19.48
N SER A 292 -25.28 -10.00 20.52
CA SER A 292 -24.85 -8.62 20.73
C SER A 292 -23.42 -8.40 20.24
N GLN A 293 -23.18 -7.24 19.62
CA GLN A 293 -21.86 -6.76 19.24
C GLN A 293 -21.33 -5.83 20.32
N LYS A 294 -20.02 -5.89 20.57
CA LYS A 294 -19.34 -5.05 21.56
C LYS A 294 -18.43 -4.05 20.84
N HIS A 295 -18.74 -2.77 20.96
CA HIS A 295 -17.86 -1.70 20.47
C HIS A 295 -16.68 -1.56 21.44
N LEU A 296 -15.46 -1.77 20.92
CA LEU A 296 -14.24 -1.76 21.72
C LEU A 296 -13.56 -0.40 21.72
N SER A 297 -13.80 0.43 20.70
CA SER A 297 -13.20 1.75 20.56
C SER A 297 -14.01 2.65 19.63
N ASP A 298 -13.78 3.96 19.76
CA ASP A 298 -14.33 4.98 18.86
C ASP A 298 -13.65 4.95 17.46
N SER A 299 -12.51 4.27 17.33
CA SER A 299 -11.83 4.01 16.04
C SER A 299 -12.57 2.99 15.15
N GLY A 300 -13.76 2.53 15.58
CA GLY A 300 -14.60 1.61 14.83
C GLY A 300 -14.20 0.14 14.97
N LYS A 301 -13.50 -0.20 16.06
CA LYS A 301 -13.20 -1.58 16.42
C LYS A 301 -14.41 -2.24 17.08
N VAL A 302 -14.87 -3.35 16.54
CA VAL A 302 -16.06 -4.08 17.02
C VAL A 302 -15.71 -5.55 17.22
N GLU A 303 -16.11 -6.09 18.36
CA GLU A 303 -16.00 -7.52 18.70
C GLU A 303 -17.37 -8.19 18.61
N PHE A 304 -17.41 -9.38 18.02
CA PHE A 304 -18.62 -10.17 17.88
C PHE A 304 -18.36 -11.63 18.23
N CYS A 305 -18.85 -12.05 19.39
CA CYS A 305 -18.68 -13.40 19.91
C CYS A 305 -19.94 -14.24 19.74
N LEU A 306 -19.76 -15.50 19.34
CA LEU A 306 -20.79 -16.53 19.28
C LEU A 306 -20.53 -17.55 20.38
N GLU A 307 -21.43 -17.60 21.37
CA GLU A 307 -21.42 -18.60 22.45
C GLU A 307 -22.41 -19.73 22.13
N ILE A 308 -21.89 -20.96 22.02
CA ILE A 308 -22.67 -22.19 21.93
C ILE A 308 -22.63 -22.83 23.31
N ARG A 309 -23.72 -22.78 24.06
CA ARG A 309 -23.75 -23.24 25.47
C ARG A 309 -23.82 -24.75 25.63
N LYS A 310 -24.48 -25.43 24.71
CA LYS A 310 -24.66 -26.89 24.70
C LYS A 310 -24.51 -27.39 23.28
N ILE A 311 -23.33 -27.92 22.98
CA ILE A 311 -22.97 -28.36 21.64
C ILE A 311 -23.79 -29.58 21.24
N GLN A 312 -24.45 -29.47 20.08
CA GLN A 312 -25.20 -30.55 19.43
C GLN A 312 -24.58 -30.93 18.09
N LEU A 313 -24.95 -32.08 17.55
CA LEU A 313 -24.52 -32.55 16.23
C LEU A 313 -24.82 -31.54 15.09
N LYS A 314 -25.89 -30.75 15.22
CA LYS A 314 -26.29 -29.74 14.23
C LYS A 314 -25.39 -28.50 14.22
N ASP A 315 -24.59 -28.31 15.27
CA ASP A 315 -23.68 -27.18 15.44
C ASP A 315 -22.29 -27.49 14.82
N MET A 316 -22.15 -28.63 14.14
CA MET A 316 -20.92 -28.98 13.43
C MET A 316 -20.84 -28.29 12.07
N GLY A 317 -19.62 -27.94 11.69
CA GLY A 317 -19.33 -27.44 10.35
C GLY A 317 -18.57 -26.12 10.35
N LYS A 318 -18.81 -25.36 9.29
CA LYS A 318 -18.02 -24.18 8.93
C LYS A 318 -18.70 -22.91 9.40
N TYR A 319 -18.10 -22.28 10.40
CA TYR A 319 -18.49 -20.98 10.92
C TYR A 319 -17.67 -19.89 10.24
N ARG A 320 -18.34 -18.79 9.87
CA ARG A 320 -17.67 -17.62 9.29
C ARG A 320 -18.18 -16.36 9.94
N CYS A 321 -17.27 -15.57 10.50
CA CYS A 321 -17.56 -14.20 10.89
C CYS A 321 -17.19 -13.28 9.73
N VAL A 322 -18.18 -12.54 9.23
CA VAL A 322 -18.03 -11.63 8.09
C VAL A 322 -18.21 -10.20 8.57
N ALA A 323 -17.29 -9.32 8.18
CA ALA A 323 -17.40 -7.88 8.30
C ALA A 323 -17.63 -7.27 6.91
N SER A 324 -18.63 -6.40 6.79
CA SER A 324 -18.97 -5.71 5.56
C SER A 324 -18.98 -4.20 5.77
N LEU A 325 -18.33 -3.45 4.88
CA LEU A 325 -18.33 -2.00 4.85
C LEU A 325 -18.24 -1.50 3.41
N ALA A 326 -19.15 -0.62 3.00
CA ALA A 326 -19.16 0.01 1.67
C ALA A 326 -19.02 -0.97 0.48
N GLY A 327 -19.53 -2.20 0.63
CA GLY A 327 -19.42 -3.27 -0.38
C GLY A 327 -18.12 -4.08 -0.34
N LEU A 328 -17.14 -3.69 0.48
CA LEU A 328 -15.95 -4.47 0.77
C LEU A 328 -16.22 -5.42 1.94
N ASN A 329 -15.81 -6.67 1.77
CA ASN A 329 -16.02 -7.72 2.76
C ASN A 329 -14.69 -8.33 3.21
N SER A 330 -14.58 -8.62 4.49
CA SER A 330 -13.50 -9.43 5.06
C SER A 330 -14.11 -10.43 6.03
N SER A 331 -13.47 -11.58 6.20
CA SER A 331 -14.03 -12.63 7.02
C SER A 331 -12.97 -13.53 7.64
N LYS A 332 -13.30 -14.09 8.80
CA LYS A 332 -12.53 -15.16 9.43
C LYS A 332 -13.39 -16.42 9.52
N GLU A 333 -12.77 -17.56 9.26
CA GLU A 333 -13.42 -18.85 9.19
C GLU A 333 -12.94 -19.77 10.32
N PHE A 334 -13.85 -20.59 10.83
CA PHE A 334 -13.64 -21.54 11.90
C PHE A 334 -14.30 -22.87 11.53
N HIS A 335 -13.67 -23.96 11.90
CA HIS A 335 -14.15 -25.31 11.68
C HIS A 335 -14.40 -26.00 13.02
N VAL A 336 -15.64 -26.39 13.28
CA VAL A 336 -16.04 -27.08 14.50
C VAL A 336 -16.32 -28.53 14.15
N GLU A 337 -15.46 -29.42 14.65
CA GLU A 337 -15.55 -30.86 14.45
C GLU A 337 -15.86 -31.58 15.76
N ARG A 338 -16.53 -32.73 15.66
CA ARG A 338 -16.78 -33.59 16.81
C ARG A 338 -15.51 -34.32 17.21
N ASP A 339 -15.32 -34.51 18.51
CA ASP A 339 -14.39 -35.50 19.03
C ASP A 339 -14.63 -36.89 18.39
N LYS A 340 -13.54 -37.52 17.95
CA LYS A 340 -13.61 -38.90 17.47
C LYS A 340 -13.96 -39.74 18.69
N ILE A 341 -15.16 -40.34 18.68
CA ILE A 341 -15.49 -41.38 19.66
C ILE A 341 -14.37 -42.42 19.57
N PRO A 342 -13.59 -42.66 20.63
CA PRO A 342 -12.61 -43.71 20.59
C PRO A 342 -13.37 -45.00 20.27
N ILE A 343 -12.98 -45.67 19.18
CA ILE A 343 -13.46 -47.02 18.90
C ILE A 343 -12.89 -47.87 20.03
N VAL A 344 -13.65 -48.01 21.11
CA VAL A 344 -13.41 -49.04 22.11
C VAL A 344 -13.83 -50.35 21.44
N LEU A 345 -12.93 -50.89 20.62
CA LEU A 345 -12.91 -52.32 20.37
C LEU A 345 -12.70 -52.93 21.75
N ASN A 346 -13.79 -53.31 22.42
CA ASN A 346 -13.69 -54.20 23.57
C ASN A 346 -12.82 -55.35 23.10
N SER A 347 -11.60 -55.42 23.65
CA SER A 347 -10.47 -56.19 23.11
C SER A 347 -10.75 -57.68 23.01
N ALA A 348 -11.82 -58.17 23.64
CA ALA A 348 -12.32 -59.52 23.50
C ALA A 348 -13.02 -59.77 22.16
N GLU A 349 -13.89 -58.89 21.68
CA GLU A 349 -14.71 -59.17 20.48
C GLU A 349 -13.92 -58.95 19.19
N GLY A 350 -13.06 -57.92 19.14
CA GLY A 350 -12.20 -57.63 17.99
C GLY A 350 -11.13 -58.71 17.75
N MET A 351 -10.54 -59.24 18.81
CA MET A 351 -9.55 -60.33 18.73
C MET A 351 -10.20 -61.64 18.27
N VAL A 352 -11.41 -61.94 18.73
CA VAL A 352 -12.14 -63.16 18.33
C VAL A 352 -12.46 -63.13 16.83
N ILE A 353 -12.98 -62.01 16.32
CA ILE A 353 -13.29 -61.87 14.89
C ILE A 353 -12.01 -61.98 14.03
N TYR A 354 -10.91 -61.33 14.45
CA TYR A 354 -9.63 -61.42 13.73
C TYR A 354 -9.06 -62.85 13.73
N CYS A 355 -9.13 -63.56 14.86
CA CYS A 355 -8.78 -64.98 14.95
C CYS A 355 -9.68 -65.86 14.06
N GLN A 356 -11.00 -65.64 14.04
CA GLN A 356 -11.91 -66.41 13.19
C GLN A 356 -11.59 -66.23 11.70
N ILE A 357 -11.35 -64.99 11.26
CA ILE A 357 -11.06 -64.69 9.85
C ILE A 357 -9.71 -65.28 9.43
N THR A 358 -8.68 -65.17 10.28
CA THR A 358 -7.36 -65.73 9.99
C THR A 358 -7.36 -67.27 9.98
N ILE A 359 -8.09 -67.92 10.90
CA ILE A 359 -8.26 -69.38 10.90
C ILE A 359 -9.04 -69.85 9.67
N CYS A 360 -10.15 -69.19 9.32
CA CYS A 360 -10.93 -69.52 8.11
C CYS A 360 -10.11 -69.35 6.83
N ALA A 361 -9.31 -68.29 6.73
CA ALA A 361 -8.41 -68.08 5.59
C ALA A 361 -7.34 -69.17 5.51
N PHE A 362 -6.74 -69.54 6.64
CA PHE A 362 -5.73 -70.61 6.69
C PHE A 362 -6.33 -71.97 6.33
N LEU A 363 -7.51 -72.30 6.84
CA LEU A 363 -8.24 -73.52 6.47
C LEU A 363 -8.62 -73.52 4.99
N GLY A 364 -9.05 -72.38 4.45
CA GLY A 364 -9.33 -72.21 3.01
C GLY A 364 -8.11 -72.47 2.14
N VAL A 365 -6.94 -71.92 2.51
CA VAL A 365 -5.67 -72.15 1.82
C VAL A 365 -5.24 -73.61 1.92
N CYS A 366 -5.35 -74.23 3.10
CA CYS A 366 -5.03 -75.65 3.29
C CYS A 366 -5.93 -76.57 2.46
N CYS A 367 -7.25 -76.30 2.40
CA CYS A 367 -8.18 -77.03 1.53
C CYS A 367 -7.82 -76.86 0.05
N PHE A 368 -7.46 -75.64 -0.37
CA PHE A 368 -7.05 -75.38 -1.75
C PHE A 368 -5.78 -76.16 -2.11
N ILE A 369 -4.76 -76.14 -1.26
CA ILE A 369 -3.51 -76.89 -1.45
C ILE A 369 -3.78 -78.40 -1.50
N SER A 370 -4.61 -78.92 -0.59
CA SER A 370 -4.95 -80.35 -0.53
C SER A 370 -5.71 -80.82 -1.79
N CYS A 371 -6.65 -80.01 -2.29
CA CYS A 371 -7.33 -80.24 -3.57
C CYS A 371 -6.39 -80.20 -4.78
N CYS A 372 -5.38 -79.32 -4.78
CA CYS A 372 -4.38 -79.24 -5.85
C CYS A 372 -3.41 -80.42 -5.86
N VAL A 373 -3.03 -80.95 -4.68
CA VAL A 373 -2.12 -82.10 -4.56
C VAL A 373 -2.81 -83.41 -4.95
N LEU A 374 -4.10 -83.58 -4.63
CA LEU A 374 -4.86 -84.78 -5.05
C LEU A 374 -5.15 -84.83 -6.55
N ARG A 375 -5.07 -83.71 -7.27
CA ARG A 375 -5.39 -83.63 -8.71
C ARG A 375 -4.18 -83.78 -9.64
N SER A 376 -2.96 -83.87 -9.11
CA SER A 376 -1.70 -83.83 -9.88
C SER A 376 -0.91 -85.16 -9.92
N GLY A 377 -1.49 -86.28 -9.48
CA GLY A 377 -0.87 -87.61 -9.56
C GLY A 377 -1.45 -88.52 -10.65
N GLY A 378 -1.00 -88.40 -11.91
CA GLY A 378 -1.28 -89.41 -12.95
C GLY A 378 -1.17 -88.95 -14.42
N ARG A 379 -0.05 -89.34 -15.07
CA ARG A 379 0.33 -89.22 -16.51
C ARG A 379 -0.83 -89.44 -17.50
N GLY A 380 -0.94 -88.88 -18.71
CA GLY A 380 -0.06 -88.08 -19.57
C GLY A 380 -0.37 -88.40 -21.05
N LYS A 381 -0.44 -87.40 -21.96
CA LYS A 381 -0.17 -87.51 -23.42
C LYS A 381 -0.40 -86.19 -24.20
N THR A 382 0.63 -85.80 -24.95
CA THR A 382 0.68 -85.18 -26.30
C THR A 382 -0.07 -83.89 -26.65
N ARG A 383 0.72 -82.89 -27.10
CA ARG A 383 0.37 -81.59 -27.73
C ARG A 383 -0.37 -81.73 -29.07
N PRO A 384 -1.20 -80.74 -29.48
CA PRO A 384 -0.72 -79.72 -30.43
C PRO A 384 -1.22 -78.27 -30.15
N ASN A 385 -0.66 -77.33 -30.90
CA ASN A 385 -0.89 -75.88 -31.07
C ASN A 385 -1.92 -75.08 -30.25
N ARG A 386 -1.49 -73.88 -29.83
CA ARG A 386 -2.26 -72.83 -29.15
C ARG A 386 -3.19 -72.08 -30.12
N GLU A 387 -4.48 -72.08 -29.80
CA GLU A 387 -5.43 -70.99 -30.09
C GLU A 387 -5.92 -70.46 -28.74
N PHE A 388 -5.90 -69.13 -28.53
CA PHE A 388 -6.47 -68.49 -27.34
C PHE A 388 -7.67 -67.64 -27.73
N LEU A 389 -8.84 -68.00 -27.19
CA LEU A 389 -10.11 -67.33 -27.39
C LEU A 389 -10.49 -66.50 -26.16
N HIS A 390 -10.69 -65.21 -26.41
CA HIS A 390 -11.65 -64.26 -25.84
C HIS A 390 -12.22 -64.46 -24.41
N THR A 391 -11.95 -63.46 -23.57
CA THR A 391 -12.88 -62.97 -22.54
C THR A 391 -13.73 -61.86 -23.15
N LYS A 392 -15.07 -62.00 -23.08
CA LYS A 392 -16.03 -61.08 -23.71
C LYS A 392 -16.31 -59.90 -22.77
N VAL A 393 -16.14 -58.71 -23.34
CA VAL A 393 -16.40 -57.38 -22.78
C VAL A 393 -17.91 -57.20 -22.59
N MET A 394 -18.32 -56.55 -21.49
CA MET A 394 -19.68 -56.09 -21.26
C MET A 394 -19.74 -54.60 -21.59
N GLU A 395 -20.54 -54.25 -22.59
CA GLU A 395 -20.81 -52.89 -23.07
C GLU A 395 -21.79 -52.15 -22.14
N ILE A 396 -21.54 -50.85 -21.92
CA ILE A 396 -22.54 -49.85 -21.50
C ILE A 396 -22.31 -48.59 -22.37
N PRO A 397 -23.39 -47.86 -22.78
CA PRO A 397 -23.50 -47.20 -24.08
C PRO A 397 -22.78 -45.86 -24.24
N ARG A 398 -22.49 -45.54 -25.50
CA ARG A 398 -22.21 -44.18 -25.97
C ARG A 398 -23.50 -43.37 -25.98
N ASP A 399 -23.58 -42.37 -25.11
CA ASP A 399 -24.25 -41.10 -25.37
C ASP A 399 -23.75 -40.07 -24.35
N SER A 400 -23.58 -38.82 -24.79
CA SER A 400 -23.13 -37.61 -24.06
C SER A 400 -21.61 -37.38 -23.88
N CYS A 401 -20.93 -37.08 -24.99
CA CYS A 401 -19.92 -36.01 -24.97
C CYS A 401 -20.36 -34.95 -25.96
N GLU A 402 -21.19 -34.03 -25.45
CA GLU A 402 -21.51 -32.77 -26.09
C GLU A 402 -21.27 -31.67 -25.03
N TYR A 403 -20.75 -30.53 -25.48
CA TYR A 403 -20.52 -29.26 -24.76
C TYR A 403 -19.27 -29.11 -23.88
N CYS A 404 -18.20 -28.53 -24.45
CA CYS A 404 -17.86 -27.10 -24.32
C CYS A 404 -16.34 -26.86 -24.41
N CYS A 405 -15.85 -26.48 -25.59
CA CYS A 405 -14.77 -25.50 -25.75
C CYS A 405 -15.03 -24.79 -27.09
N ASP A 406 -15.84 -23.74 -26.99
CA ASP A 406 -16.07 -22.73 -27.99
C ASP A 406 -14.87 -21.76 -27.96
N MET A 407 -14.09 -21.69 -29.03
CA MET A 407 -13.31 -20.50 -29.37
C MET A 407 -13.31 -20.35 -30.89
N GLY A 408 -13.95 -19.28 -31.32
CA GLY A 408 -14.19 -18.93 -32.70
C GLY A 408 -12.93 -18.60 -33.50
N ASN A 409 -13.13 -18.71 -34.81
CA ASN A 409 -12.29 -18.25 -35.90
C ASN A 409 -11.69 -16.85 -35.67
N VAL A 410 -10.38 -16.71 -35.91
CA VAL A 410 -9.83 -15.54 -36.62
C VAL A 410 -8.81 -16.04 -37.64
N GLU A 411 -8.89 -15.42 -38.81
CA GLU A 411 -8.24 -15.73 -40.07
C GLU A 411 -6.72 -15.48 -40.07
N VAL A 412 -6.11 -16.06 -41.11
CA VAL A 412 -4.71 -16.07 -41.53
C VAL A 412 -4.11 -14.67 -41.72
N GLY A 413 -2.83 -14.52 -41.36
CA GLY A 413 -1.95 -13.45 -41.82
C GLY A 413 -0.48 -13.82 -41.56
N ASP A 414 0.30 -13.87 -42.64
CA ASP A 414 1.67 -14.36 -42.78
C ASP A 414 2.73 -13.67 -41.89
N GLY A 415 3.84 -14.37 -41.63
CA GLY A 415 5.14 -13.73 -41.38
C GLY A 415 6.01 -14.36 -40.29
N ASP A 416 7.02 -15.11 -40.73
CA ASP A 416 8.41 -15.20 -40.25
C ASP A 416 8.75 -15.69 -38.83
N GLU A 417 9.51 -16.79 -38.85
CA GLU A 417 10.67 -17.19 -38.03
C GLU A 417 10.97 -16.35 -36.77
N ASP A 418 10.86 -16.96 -35.59
CA ASP A 418 12.01 -17.19 -34.70
C ASP A 418 11.62 -18.03 -33.46
N ASP A 419 12.49 -18.98 -33.16
CA ASP A 419 12.48 -19.86 -31.98
C ASP A 419 12.67 -19.06 -30.67
N ASP A 420 11.86 -19.33 -29.64
CA ASP A 420 12.29 -19.51 -28.24
C ASP A 420 11.08 -19.73 -27.31
N VAL A 421 10.69 -20.99 -27.16
CA VAL A 421 9.74 -21.44 -26.13
C VAL A 421 10.52 -21.77 -24.85
N ALA A 422 10.53 -20.84 -23.89
CA ALA A 422 10.96 -21.08 -22.51
C ALA A 422 9.75 -21.00 -21.56
N SER A 423 9.23 -22.19 -21.24
CA SER A 423 8.69 -22.62 -19.95
C SER A 423 8.05 -21.58 -19.02
N ARG A 424 6.72 -21.56 -18.97
CA ARG A 424 5.96 -21.22 -17.76
C ARG A 424 5.49 -22.51 -17.10
N GLU A 425 6.09 -22.84 -15.96
CA GLU A 425 5.64 -23.90 -15.05
C GLU A 425 4.32 -23.47 -14.39
N CYS A 426 3.27 -24.25 -14.65
CA CYS A 426 2.05 -24.28 -13.85
C CYS A 426 2.24 -25.36 -12.79
N ASP A 427 2.65 -24.95 -11.59
CA ASP A 427 2.57 -25.81 -10.42
C ASP A 427 1.24 -25.57 -9.69
N ASP A 428 0.75 -26.66 -9.11
CA ASP A 428 -0.25 -26.75 -8.04
C ASP A 428 -1.69 -27.07 -8.46
N TRP A 429 -1.91 -28.32 -8.89
CA TRP A 429 -3.15 -29.06 -8.64
C TRP A 429 -2.82 -30.37 -7.94
N GLY A 430 -3.32 -30.50 -6.71
CA GLY A 430 -3.09 -31.61 -5.80
C GLY A 430 -3.74 -32.94 -6.24
N ASP A 431 -2.98 -33.99 -5.95
CA ASP A 431 -3.39 -35.26 -5.35
C ASP A 431 -4.82 -35.77 -5.58
N ALA A 432 -4.97 -36.56 -6.64
CA ALA A 432 -5.63 -37.88 -6.58
C ALA A 432 -5.49 -38.62 -7.93
N GLU A 433 -4.31 -39.15 -8.29
CA GLU A 433 -4.14 -40.29 -9.25
C GLU A 433 -2.67 -40.75 -9.48
N THR A 434 -1.81 -40.72 -8.47
CA THR A 434 -0.35 -40.83 -8.64
C THR A 434 0.27 -42.23 -8.50
N ALA A 435 -0.49 -43.32 -8.43
CA ALA A 435 0.08 -44.67 -8.37
C ALA A 435 0.33 -45.27 -9.77
N ALA A 436 -0.64 -45.17 -10.68
CA ALA A 436 -0.55 -45.75 -12.02
C ALA A 436 0.43 -44.98 -12.93
N VAL A 437 0.47 -43.66 -12.81
CA VAL A 437 1.39 -42.80 -13.57
C VAL A 437 2.85 -42.99 -13.13
N ARG A 438 3.11 -43.17 -11.82
CA ARG A 438 4.45 -43.49 -11.32
C ARG A 438 4.94 -44.87 -11.78
N GLN A 439 4.06 -45.88 -11.81
CA GLN A 439 4.41 -47.20 -12.32
C GLN A 439 4.70 -47.19 -13.83
N TYR A 440 3.94 -46.41 -14.62
CA TYR A 440 4.19 -46.25 -16.05
C TYR A 440 5.52 -45.54 -16.34
N LEU A 441 5.84 -44.48 -15.59
CA LEU A 441 7.11 -43.75 -15.75
C LEU A 441 8.33 -44.56 -15.29
N GLN A 442 8.20 -45.37 -14.22
CA GLN A 442 9.25 -46.30 -13.80
C GLN A 442 9.47 -47.43 -14.82
N TRP A 443 8.41 -47.96 -15.43
CA TRP A 443 8.51 -48.93 -16.51
C TRP A 443 9.22 -48.34 -17.75
N ARG A 444 8.90 -47.09 -18.12
CA ARG A 444 9.53 -46.38 -19.24
C ARG A 444 11.02 -46.14 -19.02
N ALA A 445 11.43 -45.76 -17.80
CA ALA A 445 12.84 -45.54 -17.45
C ALA A 445 13.68 -46.83 -17.49
N MET A 446 13.09 -47.99 -17.22
CA MET A 446 13.79 -49.29 -17.26
C MET A 446 14.02 -49.83 -18.69
N HIS A 447 13.34 -49.30 -19.70
CA HIS A 447 13.35 -49.86 -21.06
C HIS A 447 13.97 -48.94 -22.13
N GLN A 448 14.65 -47.86 -21.73
CA GLN A 448 15.18 -46.85 -22.65
C GLN A 448 16.69 -46.95 -22.95
N ASP A 449 17.32 -48.12 -22.71
CA ASP A 449 18.75 -48.35 -22.94
C ASP A 449 19.07 -49.27 -24.13
N GLN A 450 18.13 -49.47 -25.05
CA GLN A 450 18.39 -50.11 -26.33
C GLN A 450 17.98 -49.19 -27.48
N HIS A 451 19.00 -48.59 -28.10
CA HIS A 451 19.09 -47.99 -29.45
C HIS A 451 19.84 -46.64 -29.46
N LYS A 452 21.14 -46.66 -29.13
CA LYS A 452 22.09 -45.63 -29.56
C LYS A 452 22.50 -45.89 -31.01
N CYS A 453 22.11 -45.01 -31.92
CA CYS A 453 22.60 -44.92 -33.29
C CYS A 453 22.42 -43.47 -33.76
N LYS A 454 23.49 -42.68 -33.84
CA LYS A 454 24.12 -42.11 -35.06
C LYS A 454 24.48 -40.64 -34.72
N PHE A 455 25.44 -39.91 -35.30
CA PHE A 455 26.51 -40.10 -36.29
C PHE A 455 27.52 -38.95 -36.06
N LYS A 456 28.79 -39.12 -36.43
CA LYS A 456 29.79 -38.03 -36.53
C LYS A 456 29.55 -37.22 -37.81
N GLY A 457 29.86 -35.92 -37.72
CA GLY A 457 29.49 -34.88 -38.68
C GLY A 457 30.30 -34.74 -39.96
N VAL A 458 29.99 -33.66 -40.67
CA VAL A 458 30.86 -32.67 -41.35
C VAL A 458 30.12 -31.35 -41.30
#